data_AF-A0A259KU81-F1
#
_entry.id   AF-A0A259KU81-F1
#
_cell.length_a   1.000
_cell.length_b   1.000
_cell.length_c   1.000
_cell.angle_alpha   90.00
_cell.angle_beta   90.00
_cell.angle_gamma   90.00
#
_symmetry.space_group_name_H-M   'P 1'
#
loop_
_entity.id
_entity.type
_entity.pdbx_description
1 polymer ?
#
loop_
_entity_poly.entity_id
_entity_poly.type
_entity_poly.pdbx_seq_one_letter_code
_entity_poly.pdbx_strand_id
1 'polypeptide(L)'
;MAGGDCYVGAAYLVWLAVRQWRQAGAGTQEAAPSGRAAFARGLAVAFANPKTLLFHAAFLPQFVTDPAHPVPQIALLAGIFAMIALVGDMLWAIAADHARTALKGRFARVADRVSAVILAGGAAILLAAGRR
;
A
#
# COMPACT_ATOMS: atom_id res chain seq x y z
N MET A 1 -17.73 -9.62 -16.26
CA MET A 1 -16.46 -10.38 -16.12
C MET A 1 -15.97 -10.32 -14.67
N ALA A 2 -16.77 -10.72 -13.68
CA ALA A 2 -16.58 -10.27 -12.29
C ALA A 2 -16.48 -11.39 -11.21
N GLY A 3 -16.27 -12.65 -11.62
CA GLY A 3 -16.22 -13.77 -10.68
C GLY A 3 -14.81 -14.21 -10.28
N GLY A 4 -13.90 -14.41 -11.24
CA GLY A 4 -12.61 -15.08 -10.98
C GLY A 4 -11.63 -14.27 -10.13
N ASP A 5 -11.55 -12.97 -10.37
CA ASP A 5 -10.49 -12.11 -9.84
C ASP A 5 -10.60 -11.89 -8.32
N CYS A 6 -11.83 -11.91 -7.79
CA CYS A 6 -12.08 -11.74 -6.36
C CYS A 6 -11.64 -12.97 -5.56
N TYR A 7 -11.78 -14.18 -6.12
CA TYR A 7 -11.31 -15.41 -5.48
C TYR A 7 -9.79 -15.47 -5.45
N VAL A 8 -9.12 -15.05 -6.53
CA VAL A 8 -7.65 -14.98 -6.59
C VAL A 8 -7.13 -13.97 -5.56
N GLY A 9 -7.73 -12.77 -5.51
CA GLY A 9 -7.38 -11.75 -4.51
C GLY A 9 -7.61 -12.23 -3.08
N ALA A 10 -8.74 -12.90 -2.82
CA ALA A 10 -9.06 -13.42 -1.49
C ALA A 10 -8.10 -14.56 -1.08
N ALA A 11 -7.79 -15.48 -1.98
CA ALA A 11 -6.82 -16.55 -1.74
C ALA A 11 -5.45 -15.97 -1.41
N TYR A 12 -5.01 -14.94 -2.13
CA TYR A 12 -3.76 -14.24 -1.85
C TYR A 12 -3.75 -13.55 -0.48
N LEU A 13 -4.84 -12.89 -0.10
CA LEU A 13 -4.98 -12.27 1.23
C LEU A 13 -4.96 -13.29 2.37
N VAL A 14 -5.64 -14.44 2.19
CA VAL A 14 -5.60 -15.55 3.16
C VAL A 14 -4.18 -16.10 3.27
N TRP A 15 -3.50 -16.30 2.15
CA TRP A 15 -2.10 -16.74 2.15
C TRP A 15 -1.19 -15.77 2.92
N LEU A 16 -1.33 -14.45 2.69
CA LEU A 16 -0.59 -13.43 3.44
C LEU A 16 -0.93 -13.44 4.93
N ALA A 17 -2.21 -13.58 5.29
CA ALA A 17 -2.66 -13.65 6.68
C ALA A 17 -2.02 -14.85 7.42
N VAL A 18 -2.07 -16.04 6.81
CA VAL A 18 -1.45 -17.26 7.37
C VAL A 18 0.07 -17.08 7.49
N ARG A 19 0.72 -16.51 6.47
CA ARG A 19 2.16 -16.26 6.50
C ARG A 19 2.55 -15.33 7.65
N GLN A 20 1.83 -14.21 7.80
CA GLN A 20 2.08 -13.23 8.88
C GLN A 20 1.82 -13.85 10.26
N TRP A 21 0.75 -14.64 10.41
CA TRP A 21 0.45 -15.31 11.67
C TRP A 21 1.53 -16.31 12.09
N ARG A 22 2.05 -17.09 11.14
CA ARG A 22 3.11 -18.09 11.40
C ARG A 22 4.45 -17.45 11.71
N GLN A 23 4.73 -16.28 11.15
CA GLN A 23 5.98 -15.53 11.36
C GLN A 23 5.88 -14.52 12.52
N ALA A 24 4.76 -14.47 13.23
CA ALA A 24 4.48 -13.45 14.24
C ALA A 24 5.53 -13.42 15.36
N GLY A 25 6.21 -12.29 15.49
CA GLY A 25 7.28 -12.09 16.48
C GLY A 25 8.60 -12.83 16.19
N ALA A 26 8.76 -13.46 15.02
CA ALA A 26 10.02 -14.08 14.61
C ALA A 26 11.10 -13.03 14.24
N GLY A 27 10.70 -11.78 14.05
CA GLY A 27 11.55 -10.72 13.52
C GLY A 27 11.84 -10.90 12.03
N THR A 28 11.98 -9.80 11.29
CA THR A 28 12.40 -9.87 9.88
C THR A 28 13.89 -10.18 9.82
N GLN A 29 14.26 -11.44 9.55
CA GLN A 29 15.65 -11.85 9.27
C GLN A 29 16.01 -11.71 7.78
N GLU A 30 15.06 -11.28 6.94
CA GLU A 30 15.34 -11.04 5.52
C GLU A 30 16.31 -9.87 5.35
N ALA A 31 17.33 -10.08 4.52
CA ALA A 31 18.23 -9.02 4.10
C ALA A 31 17.43 -7.91 3.42
N ALA A 32 17.76 -6.65 3.76
CA ALA A 32 17.13 -5.51 3.12
C ALA A 32 17.35 -5.59 1.59
N PRO A 33 16.29 -5.45 0.77
CA PRO A 33 16.45 -5.43 -0.67
C PRO A 33 17.35 -4.27 -1.10
N SER A 34 18.10 -4.45 -2.19
CA SER A 34 18.88 -3.35 -2.75
C SER A 34 17.97 -2.16 -3.11
N GLY A 35 18.50 -0.94 -3.07
CA GLY A 35 17.71 0.26 -3.38
C GLY A 35 17.03 0.20 -4.74
N ARG A 36 17.67 -0.41 -5.74
CA ARG A 36 17.07 -0.65 -7.07
C ARG A 36 15.89 -1.62 -7.04
N ALA A 37 16.00 -2.72 -6.28
CA ALA A 37 14.92 -3.68 -6.14
C ALA A 37 13.73 -3.09 -5.38
N ALA A 38 14.00 -2.31 -4.32
CA ALA A 38 12.98 -1.59 -3.57
C ALA A 38 12.24 -0.57 -4.47
N PHE A 39 12.98 0.22 -5.26
CA PHE A 39 12.41 1.17 -6.21
C PHE A 39 11.54 0.48 -7.26
N ALA A 40 12.05 -0.59 -7.90
CA ALA A 40 11.29 -1.33 -8.91
C ALA A 40 10.00 -1.94 -8.34
N ARG A 41 10.05 -2.48 -7.11
CA ARG A 41 8.87 -3.00 -6.44
C ARG A 41 7.86 -1.90 -6.12
N GLY A 42 8.32 -0.74 -5.62
CA GLY A 42 7.47 0.42 -5.37
C GLY A 42 6.79 0.92 -6.65
N LEU A 43 7.55 1.03 -7.74
CA LEU A 43 7.04 1.42 -9.05
C LEU A 43 5.98 0.43 -9.57
N ALA A 44 6.24 -0.87 -9.46
CA ALA A 44 5.29 -1.91 -9.86
C ALA A 44 3.99 -1.84 -9.04
N VAL A 45 4.08 -1.63 -7.73
CA VAL A 45 2.90 -1.46 -6.86
C VAL A 45 2.12 -0.20 -7.22
N ALA A 46 2.81 0.91 -7.52
CA ALA A 46 2.17 2.16 -7.90
C ALA A 46 1.39 2.03 -9.22
N PHE A 47 1.99 1.42 -10.25
CA PHE A 47 1.31 1.18 -11.53
C PHE A 47 0.20 0.13 -11.44
N ALA A 48 0.37 -0.88 -10.59
CA ALA A 48 -0.66 -1.90 -10.35
C ALA A 48 -1.90 -1.36 -9.60
N ASN A 49 -1.84 -0.13 -9.06
CA ASN A 49 -2.96 0.53 -8.42
C ASN A 49 -3.63 1.55 -9.36
N PRO A 50 -4.51 1.12 -10.28
CA PRO A 50 -5.16 2.00 -11.24
C PRO A 50 -6.07 3.02 -10.56
N LYS A 51 -6.56 2.74 -9.34
CA LYS A 51 -7.43 3.65 -8.59
C LYS A 51 -6.74 4.99 -8.34
N THR A 52 -5.46 4.96 -7.98
CA THR A 52 -4.67 6.18 -7.75
C THR A 52 -4.56 6.98 -9.05
N LEU A 53 -4.20 6.35 -10.16
CA LEU A 53 -4.07 7.03 -11.46
C LEU A 53 -5.40 7.64 -11.91
N LEU A 54 -6.49 6.87 -11.81
CA LEU A 54 -7.83 7.33 -12.18
C LEU A 54 -8.30 8.49 -11.29
N PHE A 55 -8.04 8.44 -9.99
CA PHE A 55 -8.36 9.54 -9.08
C PHE A 55 -7.64 10.83 -9.49
N HIS A 56 -6.33 10.78 -9.71
CA HIS A 56 -5.56 11.96 -10.12
C HIS A 56 -5.98 12.47 -11.51
N ALA A 57 -6.21 11.57 -12.47
CA ALA A 57 -6.66 11.92 -13.80
C ALA A 57 -8.04 12.61 -13.78
N ALA A 58 -8.93 12.21 -12.88
CA ALA A 58 -10.24 12.83 -12.73
C ALA A 58 -10.21 14.13 -11.90
N PHE A 59 -9.31 14.22 -10.91
CA PHE A 59 -9.32 15.28 -9.90
C PHE A 59 -8.38 16.45 -10.24
N LEU A 60 -7.15 16.17 -10.70
CA LEU A 60 -6.16 17.23 -10.98
C LEU A 60 -6.62 18.25 -12.04
N PRO A 61 -7.27 17.85 -13.16
CA PRO A 61 -7.75 18.83 -14.14
C PRO A 61 -8.77 19.82 -13.59
N GLN A 62 -9.47 19.49 -12.50
CA GLN A 62 -10.49 20.37 -11.90
C GLN A 62 -9.87 21.62 -11.24
N PHE A 63 -8.57 21.60 -10.96
CA PHE A 63 -7.83 22.73 -10.37
C PHE A 63 -7.07 23.55 -11.41
N VAL A 64 -7.18 23.19 -12.70
CA VAL A 64 -6.52 23.92 -13.78
C VAL A 64 -7.36 25.14 -14.15
N THR A 65 -6.74 26.32 -14.11
CA THR A 65 -7.39 27.59 -14.44
C THR A 65 -7.20 28.03 -15.89
N ASP A 66 -6.19 27.49 -16.58
CA ASP A 66 -5.92 27.70 -18.00
C ASP A 66 -6.08 26.38 -18.78
N PRO A 67 -7.28 26.09 -19.32
CA PRO A 67 -7.53 24.87 -20.07
C PRO A 67 -6.81 24.81 -21.43
N ALA A 68 -6.36 25.95 -21.97
CA ALA A 68 -5.65 25.99 -23.25
C ALA A 68 -4.22 25.46 -23.13
N HIS A 69 -3.61 25.63 -21.95
CA HIS A 69 -2.26 25.15 -21.64
C HIS A 69 -2.21 24.43 -20.27
N PRO A 70 -2.87 23.26 -20.13
CA PRO A 70 -3.07 22.62 -18.84
C PRO A 70 -1.81 21.91 -18.30
N VAL A 71 -0.89 21.52 -19.18
CA VAL A 71 0.26 20.64 -18.85
C VAL A 71 1.15 21.20 -17.73
N PRO A 72 1.58 22.49 -17.74
CA PRO A 72 2.44 23.01 -16.68
C PRO A 72 1.75 23.04 -15.31
N GLN A 73 0.45 23.39 -15.26
CA GLN A 73 -0.31 23.41 -14.01
C GLN A 73 -0.54 21.99 -13.48
N ILE A 74 -0.89 21.04 -14.35
CA ILE A 74 -1.02 19.63 -13.96
C ILE A 74 0.31 19.07 -13.44
N ALA A 75 1.44 19.38 -14.10
CA ALA A 75 2.76 18.94 -13.67
C ALA A 75 3.13 19.53 -12.30
N LEU A 76 2.83 20.81 -12.07
CA LEU A 76 3.03 21.47 -10.78
C LEU A 76 2.19 20.81 -9.67
N LEU A 77 0.89 20.60 -9.91
CA LEU A 77 -0.01 19.97 -8.94
C LEU A 77 0.40 18.53 -8.62
N ALA A 78 0.77 17.76 -9.65
CA ALA A 78 1.30 16.42 -9.49
C ALA A 78 2.61 16.42 -8.69
N GLY A 79 3.50 17.39 -8.93
CA GLY A 79 4.74 17.57 -8.18
C GLY A 79 4.50 17.90 -6.70
N ILE A 80 3.56 18.80 -6.41
CA ILE A 80 3.15 19.13 -5.03
C ILE A 80 2.60 17.89 -4.33
N PHE A 81 1.69 17.16 -4.99
CA PHE A 81 1.13 15.92 -4.43
C PHE A 81 2.22 14.89 -4.15
N ALA A 82 3.12 14.65 -5.10
CA ALA A 82 4.23 13.72 -4.95
C ALA A 82 5.17 14.14 -3.80
N MET A 83 5.41 15.44 -3.63
CA MET A 83 6.26 15.96 -2.56
C MET A 83 5.62 15.75 -1.18
N ILE A 84 4.32 16.01 -1.05
CA ILE A 84 3.56 15.75 0.18
C ILE A 84 3.58 14.26 0.52
N ALA A 85 3.32 13.40 -0.47
CA ALA A 85 3.36 11.95 -0.29
C ALA A 85 4.75 11.47 0.14
N LEU A 86 5.82 11.94 -0.52
CA LEU A 86 7.19 11.58 -0.17
C LEU A 86 7.56 12.01 1.24
N VAL A 87 7.24 13.25 1.65
CA VAL A 87 7.49 13.72 3.02
C VAL A 87 6.71 12.89 4.03
N GLY A 88 5.43 12.61 3.76
CA GLY A 88 4.60 11.77 4.62
C GLY A 88 5.19 10.36 4.79
N ASP A 89 5.58 9.72 3.69
CA ASP A 89 6.19 8.39 3.70
C ASP A 89 7.54 8.39 4.43
N MET A 90 8.37 9.42 4.26
CA MET A 90 9.64 9.56 4.99
C MET A 90 9.43 9.74 6.49
N LEU A 91 8.48 10.60 6.89
CA LEU A 91 8.13 10.79 8.29
C LEU A 91 7.60 9.48 8.90
N TRP A 92 6.76 8.76 8.17
CA TRP A 92 6.26 7.46 8.60
C TRP A 92 7.36 6.41 8.70
N ALA A 93 8.29 6.36 7.75
CA ALA A 93 9.43 5.44 7.77
C ALA A 93 10.34 5.70 8.98
N ILE A 94 10.64 6.98 9.27
CA ILE A 94 11.43 7.37 10.44
C ILE A 94 10.69 7.02 11.73
N ALA A 95 9.38 7.30 11.82
CA ALA A 95 8.57 6.95 12.97
C ALA A 95 8.51 5.42 13.19
N ALA A 96 8.37 4.65 12.11
CA ALA A 96 8.36 3.19 12.16
C ALA A 96 9.72 2.63 12.62
N ASP A 97 10.84 3.23 12.21
CA ASP A 97 12.17 2.83 12.65
C ASP A 97 12.36 3.07 14.16
N HIS A 98 11.93 4.22 14.66
CA HIS A 98 11.92 4.49 16.11
C HIS A 98 11.00 3.53 16.86
N ALA A 99 9.79 3.30 16.35
CA ALA A 99 8.82 2.39 16.94
C ALA A 99 9.29 0.92 16.93
N ARG A 100 10.11 0.50 15.95
CA ARG A 100 10.69 -0.85 15.88
C ARG A 100 11.49 -1.20 17.13
N THR A 101 12.16 -0.22 17.75
CA THR A 101 12.90 -0.46 19.00
C THR A 101 11.98 -0.74 20.19
N ALA A 102 10.80 -0.10 20.23
CA ALA A 102 9.76 -0.29 21.24
C ALA A 102 8.87 -1.52 20.99
N LEU A 103 8.64 -1.87 19.72
CA LEU A 103 7.83 -3.01 19.28
C LEU A 103 8.67 -4.29 19.24
N LYS A 104 9.11 -4.77 20.40
CA LYS A 104 9.84 -6.04 20.54
C LYS A 104 9.03 -7.09 21.29
N GLY A 105 9.41 -8.36 21.12
CA GLY A 105 8.83 -9.49 21.86
C GLY A 105 7.32 -9.62 21.71
N ARG A 106 6.59 -9.48 22.83
CA ARG A 106 5.13 -9.67 22.86
C ARG A 106 4.37 -8.64 22.01
N PHE A 107 4.82 -7.39 21.98
CA PHE A 107 4.16 -6.34 21.20
C PHE A 107 4.26 -6.58 19.69
N ALA A 108 5.45 -6.94 19.19
CA ALA A 108 5.64 -7.34 17.80
C ALA A 108 4.69 -8.48 17.40
N ARG A 109 4.61 -9.51 18.24
CA ARG A 109 3.73 -10.66 17.99
C ARG A 109 2.24 -10.27 17.97
N VAL A 110 1.81 -9.35 18.84
CA VAL A 110 0.43 -8.85 18.83
C VAL A 110 0.17 -8.04 17.56
N ALA A 111 1.07 -7.12 17.19
CA ALA A 111 0.94 -6.34 15.96
C ALA A 111 0.85 -7.21 14.71
N ASP A 112 1.71 -8.25 14.61
CA ASP A 112 1.68 -9.21 13.51
C ASP A 112 0.37 -9.99 13.44
N ARG A 113 -0.16 -10.42 14.59
CA ARG A 113 -1.44 -11.14 14.66
C ARG A 113 -2.63 -10.24 14.32
N VAL A 114 -2.61 -8.99 14.78
CA VAL A 114 -3.64 -8.00 14.42
C VAL A 114 -3.62 -7.77 12.91
N SER A 115 -2.43 -7.58 12.32
CA SER A 115 -2.27 -7.44 10.87
C SER A 115 -2.80 -8.67 10.11
N ALA A 116 -2.49 -9.88 10.58
CA ALA A 116 -3.02 -11.11 9.99
C ALA A 116 -4.55 -11.20 10.06
N VAL A 117 -5.16 -10.79 11.17
CA VAL A 117 -6.63 -10.77 11.32
C VAL A 117 -7.26 -9.75 10.38
N ILE A 118 -6.65 -8.57 10.23
CA ILE A 118 -7.11 -7.56 9.28
C ILE A 118 -7.07 -8.10 7.84
N LEU A 119 -5.97 -8.77 7.45
CA LEU A 119 -5.85 -9.38 6.12
C LEU A 119 -6.90 -10.46 5.88
N ALA A 120 -7.15 -11.33 6.87
CA ALA A 120 -8.20 -12.34 6.79
C ALA A 120 -9.60 -11.71 6.70
N GLY A 121 -9.86 -10.65 7.46
CA GLY A 121 -11.10 -9.88 7.38
C GLY A 121 -11.30 -9.24 6.01
N GLY A 122 -10.23 -8.68 5.42
CA GLY A 122 -10.25 -8.15 4.04
C GLY A 122 -10.61 -9.22 3.01
N ALA A 123 -10.06 -10.44 3.15
CA ALA A 123 -10.42 -11.57 2.29
C ALA A 123 -11.90 -11.94 2.42
N ALA A 124 -12.44 -11.98 3.65
CA ALA A 124 -13.85 -12.27 3.89
C ALA A 124 -14.78 -11.21 3.27
N ILE A 125 -14.42 -9.93 3.38
CA ILE A 125 -15.17 -8.82 2.75
C ILE A 125 -15.13 -8.94 1.23
N LEU A 126 -13.96 -9.23 0.65
CA LEU A 126 -13.80 -9.36 -0.80
C LEU A 126 -14.65 -10.52 -1.36
N LEU A 127 -14.67 -11.66 -0.66
CA LEU A 127 -15.52 -12.80 -1.01
C LEU A 127 -17.01 -12.47 -0.85
N ALA A 128 -17.39 -11.72 0.19
CA ALA A 128 -18.78 -11.32 0.39
C ALA A 128 -19.26 -10.31 -0.67
N ALA A 129 -18.38 -9.41 -1.09
CA ALA A 129 -18.67 -8.43 -2.16
C ALA A 129 -18.74 -9.09 -3.54
N GLY A 130 -17.88 -10.07 -3.82
CA GLY A 130 -17.88 -10.82 -5.09
C GLY A 130 -19.02 -11.83 -5.26
N ARG A 131 -19.84 -12.03 -4.21
CA ARG A 131 -21.07 -12.85 -4.24
C ARG A 131 -22.33 -12.05 -4.60
N ARG A 132 -22.21 -10.73 -4.77
CA ARG A 132 -23.29 -9.81 -5.18
C ARG A 132 -23.14 -9.47 -6.66
#